data_AF-A0A2V9YK84-F1
#
_entry.id   AF-A0A2V9YK84-F1
#
_cell.length_a   1.000
_cell.length_b   1.000
_cell.length_c   1.000
_cell.angle_alpha   90.00
_cell.angle_beta   90.00
_cell.angle_gamma   90.00
#
_symmetry.space_group_name_H-M   'P 1'
#
loop_
_entity.id
_entity.type
_entity.pdbx_description
1 polymer ?
#
loop_
_entity_poly.entity_id
_entity_poly.type
_entity_poly.pdbx_seq_one_letter_code
_entity_poly.pdbx_strand_id
1 'polypeptide(L)'
;MNMLSRREFVVGAMTLLLAISLTAQRPAAKASLKSQPKEFTNWPAGTSPQEIGKRIAERYLAQDYLNLRRKPPTPTIMYPEVCTWYGARTFAHLSVDADLTARLIQRFEPLLGEKASLIPPPNHVDNTVFGTIPLEIYREAP
;
A
#
# COMPACT_ATOMS: atom_id res chain seq x y z
N MET A 1 5.12 -43.70 -21.04
CA MET A 1 5.44 -43.20 -19.68
C MET A 1 4.19 -43.36 -18.82
N ASN A 2 4.19 -44.30 -17.86
CA ASN A 2 2.97 -44.76 -17.18
C ASN A 2 2.40 -43.73 -16.20
N MET A 3 1.06 -43.70 -16.12
CA MET A 3 0.26 -42.76 -15.32
C MET A 3 0.57 -42.82 -13.81
N LEU A 4 1.18 -43.91 -13.32
CA LEU A 4 1.66 -44.08 -11.94
C LEU A 4 2.90 -43.22 -11.64
N SER A 5 3.80 -43.01 -12.60
CA SER A 5 5.02 -42.19 -12.42
C SER A 5 4.73 -40.70 -12.31
N ARG A 6 3.62 -40.22 -12.91
CA ARG A 6 3.18 -38.82 -12.78
C ARG A 6 2.61 -38.49 -11.40
N ARG A 7 1.98 -39.45 -10.71
CA ARG A 7 1.39 -39.22 -9.37
C ARG A 7 2.48 -39.16 -8.30
N GLU A 8 3.49 -40.03 -8.38
CA GLU A 8 4.68 -39.99 -7.51
C GLU A 8 5.46 -38.68 -7.65
N PHE A 9 5.59 -38.16 -8.89
CA PHE A 9 6.27 -36.89 -9.17
C PHE A 9 5.47 -35.67 -8.68
N VAL A 10 4.14 -35.68 -8.84
CA VAL A 10 3.27 -34.60 -8.36
C VAL A 10 3.18 -34.59 -6.83
N VAL A 11 3.11 -35.76 -6.18
CA VAL A 11 3.11 -35.87 -4.71
C VAL A 11 4.45 -35.46 -4.13
N GLY A 12 5.58 -35.85 -4.74
CA GLY A 12 6.92 -35.43 -4.32
C GLY A 12 7.21 -33.93 -4.48
N ALA A 13 6.66 -33.29 -5.52
CA ALA A 13 6.75 -31.85 -5.71
C ALA A 13 5.89 -31.06 -4.69
N MET A 14 4.75 -31.63 -4.25
CA MET A 14 3.83 -30.98 -3.31
C MET A 14 4.30 -31.08 -1.85
N THR A 15 5.02 -32.13 -1.47
CA THR A 15 5.67 -32.22 -0.15
C THR A 15 6.91 -31.34 -0.03
N LEU A 16 7.64 -31.07 -1.12
CA LEU A 16 8.78 -30.14 -1.10
C LEU A 16 8.34 -28.67 -0.94
N LEU A 17 7.17 -28.30 -1.49
CA LEU A 17 6.59 -26.95 -1.34
C LEU A 17 6.08 -26.68 0.09
N LEU A 18 5.62 -27.70 0.82
CA LEU A 18 5.17 -27.53 2.21
C LEU A 18 6.35 -27.39 3.20
N ALA A 19 7.54 -27.89 2.85
CA ALA A 19 8.73 -27.81 3.70
C ALA A 19 9.43 -26.43 3.65
N ILE A 20 9.17 -25.62 2.62
CA ILE A 20 9.74 -24.26 2.48
C ILE A 20 8.89 -23.22 3.23
N SER A 21 7.63 -23.51 3.54
CA SER A 21 6.73 -22.59 4.26
C SER A 21 6.95 -22.53 5.78
N LEU A 22 7.86 -23.34 6.36
CA LEU A 22 8.03 -23.43 7.82
C LEU A 22 9.30 -22.75 8.38
N THR A 23 10.14 -22.12 7.55
CA THR A 23 11.41 -21.50 8.01
C THR A 23 11.46 -19.98 7.87
N ALA A 24 10.35 -19.33 7.50
CA ALA A 24 10.28 -17.86 7.43
C ALA A 24 9.45 -17.23 8.58
N GLN A 25 9.43 -17.82 9.78
CA GLN A 25 9.11 -17.03 10.97
C GLN A 25 10.28 -16.08 11.24
N ARG A 26 10.25 -14.89 10.61
CA ARG A 26 11.03 -13.75 11.12
C ARG A 26 10.62 -13.56 12.58
N PRO A 27 11.54 -13.63 13.56
CA PRO A 27 11.19 -13.25 14.91
C PRO A 27 10.78 -11.78 14.85
N ALA A 28 9.51 -11.50 15.14
CA ALA A 28 9.07 -10.14 15.40
C ALA A 28 9.97 -9.62 16.52
N ALA A 29 10.84 -8.67 16.20
CA ALA A 29 11.61 -7.97 17.21
C ALA A 29 10.59 -7.40 18.19
N LYS A 30 10.57 -7.94 19.42
CA LYS A 30 9.77 -7.37 20.50
C LYS A 30 10.36 -6.00 20.79
N ALA A 31 9.83 -4.98 20.12
CA ALA A 31 10.17 -3.60 20.41
C ALA A 31 9.91 -3.38 21.90
N SER A 32 10.95 -2.96 22.63
CA SER A 32 10.78 -2.50 24.00
C SER A 32 9.78 -1.34 23.98
N LEU A 33 8.59 -1.57 24.52
CA LEU A 33 7.55 -0.56 24.64
C LEU A 33 8.06 0.49 25.64
N LYS A 34 8.76 1.51 25.14
CA LYS A 34 8.93 2.76 25.89
C LYS A 34 7.54 3.22 26.31
N SER A 35 7.35 3.58 27.58
CA SER A 35 6.05 4.05 28.05
C SER A 35 5.59 5.20 27.17
N GLN A 36 4.44 5.05 26.52
CA GLN A 36 3.89 6.14 25.71
C GLN A 36 3.66 7.38 26.60
N PRO A 37 3.99 8.59 26.11
CA PRO A 37 3.60 9.83 26.76
C PRO A 37 2.11 9.83 27.08
N LYS A 38 1.73 10.36 28.26
CA LYS A 38 0.33 10.34 28.72
C LYS A 38 -0.60 11.05 27.72
N GLU A 39 -0.07 12.06 27.04
CA GLU A 39 -0.70 12.84 25.99
C GLU A 39 -1.17 12.00 24.79
N PHE A 40 -0.64 10.78 24.60
CA PHE A 40 -0.97 9.90 23.47
C PHE A 40 -1.86 8.70 23.83
N THR A 41 -2.46 8.67 25.02
CA THR A 41 -3.23 7.51 25.52
C THR A 41 -4.74 7.73 25.60
N ASN A 42 -5.21 8.98 25.82
CA ASN A 42 -6.62 9.30 26.08
C ASN A 42 -7.17 10.32 25.07
N TRP A 43 -7.21 9.92 23.81
CA TRP A 43 -7.79 10.76 22.75
C TRP A 43 -9.31 10.88 22.92
N PRO A 44 -9.88 12.08 22.79
CA PRO A 44 -11.32 12.22 22.59
C PRO A 44 -11.84 11.35 21.44
N ALA A 45 -13.12 10.97 21.50
CA ALA A 45 -13.76 10.22 20.44
C ALA A 45 -13.61 10.96 19.10
N GLY A 46 -13.14 10.25 18.08
CA GLY A 46 -12.95 10.80 16.74
C GLY A 46 -11.66 11.59 16.54
N THR A 47 -10.74 11.64 17.50
CA THR A 47 -9.48 12.41 17.37
C THR A 47 -8.23 11.56 17.48
N SER A 48 -8.36 10.25 17.69
CA SER A 48 -7.21 9.36 17.73
C SER A 48 -6.50 9.32 16.36
N PRO A 49 -5.18 9.07 16.31
CA PRO A 49 -4.46 8.86 15.05
C PRO A 49 -5.10 7.78 14.16
N GLN A 50 -5.67 6.74 14.77
CA GLN A 50 -6.39 5.66 14.11
C GLN A 50 -7.65 6.18 13.40
N GLU A 51 -8.48 6.95 14.09
CA GLU A 51 -9.72 7.48 13.53
C GLU A 51 -9.46 8.56 12.48
N ILE A 52 -8.53 9.48 12.75
CA ILE A 52 -8.19 10.56 11.82
C ILE A 52 -7.48 10.01 10.57
N GLY A 53 -6.51 9.11 10.74
CA GLY A 53 -5.80 8.47 9.63
C GLY A 53 -6.76 7.71 8.71
N LYS A 54 -7.70 6.95 9.30
CA LYS A 54 -8.73 6.25 8.53
C LYS A 54 -9.62 7.23 7.75
N ARG A 55 -10.10 8.30 8.38
CA ARG A 55 -10.93 9.32 7.70
C ARG A 55 -10.20 9.98 6.54
N ILE A 56 -8.91 10.29 6.69
CA ILE A 56 -8.11 10.90 5.62
C ILE A 56 -7.93 9.91 4.46
N ALA A 57 -7.57 8.65 4.75
CA ALA A 57 -7.37 7.63 3.73
C ALA A 57 -8.66 7.30 2.96
N GLU A 58 -9.78 7.16 3.67
CA GLU A 58 -11.10 6.93 3.06
C GLU A 58 -11.55 8.13 2.21
N ARG A 59 -11.32 9.36 2.71
CA ARG A 59 -11.60 10.57 1.94
C ARG A 59 -10.76 10.62 0.66
N TYR A 60 -9.48 10.25 0.73
CA TYR A 60 -8.61 10.20 -0.45
C TYR A 60 -9.15 9.22 -1.50
N LEU A 61 -9.54 8.01 -1.10
CA LEU A 61 -10.10 7.00 -2.00
C LEU A 61 -11.45 7.40 -2.60
N ALA A 62 -12.28 8.13 -1.85
CA ALA A 62 -13.60 8.59 -2.31
C ALA A 62 -13.52 9.66 -3.41
N GLN A 63 -12.34 10.23 -3.68
CA GLN A 63 -12.14 11.22 -4.73
C GLN A 63 -11.46 10.54 -5.94
N ASP A 64 -11.86 10.91 -7.17
CA ASP A 64 -11.02 10.63 -8.35
C ASP A 64 -9.68 11.39 -8.22
N TYR A 65 -8.75 11.25 -9.16
CA TYR A 65 -7.45 11.92 -9.07
C TYR A 65 -7.60 13.44 -8.81
N LEU A 66 -6.90 13.92 -7.77
CA LEU A 66 -7.07 15.26 -7.20
C LEU A 66 -6.62 16.34 -8.19
N ASN A 67 -7.56 16.82 -8.99
CA ASN A 67 -7.47 18.14 -9.60
C ASN A 67 -7.74 19.17 -8.50
N LEU A 68 -6.69 19.69 -7.83
CA LEU A 68 -6.71 20.62 -6.67
C LEU A 68 -7.41 21.97 -6.92
N ARG A 69 -8.59 21.99 -7.54
CA ARG A 69 -9.35 23.17 -7.93
C ARG A 69 -8.52 24.20 -8.72
N ARG A 70 -7.43 23.76 -9.36
CA ARG A 70 -6.63 24.60 -10.25
C ARG A 70 -7.44 24.87 -11.52
N LYS A 71 -7.32 26.09 -12.05
CA LYS A 71 -7.93 26.50 -13.32
C LYS A 71 -6.82 27.01 -14.25
N PRO A 72 -6.52 26.31 -15.37
CA PRO A 72 -7.09 25.03 -15.77
C PRO A 72 -6.70 23.88 -14.81
N PRO A 73 -7.48 22.77 -14.78
CA PRO A 73 -7.09 21.58 -14.03
C PRO A 73 -5.74 21.07 -14.52
N THR A 74 -4.99 20.44 -13.62
CA THR A 74 -3.70 19.88 -13.99
C THR A 74 -3.88 18.62 -14.82
N PRO A 75 -3.08 18.43 -15.87
CA PRO A 75 -3.22 17.26 -16.73
C PRO A 75 -2.74 15.96 -16.06
N THR A 76 -2.01 16.05 -14.95
CA THR A 76 -1.33 14.95 -14.29
C THR A 76 -1.54 14.97 -12.77
N ILE A 77 -1.27 13.83 -12.13
CA ILE A 77 -1.23 13.69 -10.67
C ILE A 77 -0.11 14.57 -10.13
N MET A 78 -0.44 15.45 -9.19
CA MET A 78 0.53 16.36 -8.57
C MET A 78 1.11 15.79 -7.29
N TYR A 79 2.30 16.26 -6.92
CA TYR A 79 3.00 15.83 -5.71
C TYR A 79 2.14 15.86 -4.41
N PRO A 80 1.20 16.82 -4.17
CA PRO A 80 0.42 16.79 -2.93
C PRO A 80 -0.55 15.61 -2.89
N GLU A 81 -1.06 15.19 -4.06
CA GLU A 81 -1.85 13.97 -4.16
C GLU A 81 -0.99 12.75 -3.89
N VAL A 82 0.22 12.70 -4.46
CA VAL A 82 1.18 11.61 -4.20
C VAL A 82 1.53 11.50 -2.71
N CYS A 83 1.80 12.63 -2.04
CA CYS A 83 2.05 12.66 -0.60
C CYS A 83 0.86 12.14 0.21
N THR A 84 -0.36 12.48 -0.21
CA THR A 84 -1.59 11.97 0.44
C THR A 84 -1.73 10.47 0.25
N TRP A 85 -1.46 9.97 -0.96
CA TRP A 85 -1.52 8.53 -1.27
C TRP A 85 -0.45 7.75 -0.49
N TYR A 86 0.79 8.20 -0.50
CA TYR A 86 1.89 7.59 0.25
C TYR A 86 1.59 7.54 1.76
N GLY A 87 1.08 8.64 2.33
CA GLY A 87 0.67 8.72 3.72
C GLY A 87 -0.50 7.77 4.05
N ALA A 88 -1.49 7.68 3.17
CA ALA A 88 -2.62 6.76 3.32
C ALA A 88 -2.16 5.30 3.31
N ARG A 89 -1.20 4.93 2.45
CA ARG A 89 -0.63 3.57 2.43
C ARG A 89 0.19 3.27 3.67
N THR A 90 1.05 4.20 4.07
CA THR A 90 1.81 4.08 5.32
C THR A 90 0.87 3.86 6.50
N PHE A 91 -0.24 4.61 6.56
CA PHE A 91 -1.27 4.41 7.59
C PHE A 91 -1.92 3.04 7.51
N ALA A 92 -2.35 2.59 6.32
CA ALA A 92 -2.99 1.29 6.13
C ALA A 92 -2.07 0.14 6.57
N HIS A 93 -0.78 0.23 6.25
CA HIS A 93 0.23 -0.72 6.70
C HIS A 93 0.41 -0.71 8.23
N LEU A 94 0.60 0.46 8.84
CA LEU A 94 0.81 0.60 10.29
C LEU A 94 -0.42 0.24 11.13
N SER A 95 -1.62 0.40 10.57
CA SER A 95 -2.89 0.03 11.20
C SER A 95 -3.31 -1.41 10.90
N VAL A 96 -2.56 -2.14 10.07
CA VAL A 96 -2.85 -3.52 9.64
C VAL A 96 -4.22 -3.62 8.98
N ASP A 97 -4.61 -2.60 8.20
CA ASP A 97 -5.88 -2.55 7.47
C ASP A 97 -5.67 -3.10 6.05
N ALA A 98 -5.84 -4.41 5.90
CA ALA A 98 -5.61 -5.13 4.64
C ALA A 98 -6.58 -4.68 3.53
N ASP A 99 -7.83 -4.35 3.87
CA ASP A 99 -8.82 -3.86 2.91
C ASP A 99 -8.42 -2.49 2.37
N LEU A 100 -8.06 -1.56 3.27
CA LEU A 100 -7.60 -0.23 2.88
C LEU A 100 -6.33 -0.31 2.03
N THR A 101 -5.41 -1.20 2.40
CA THR A 101 -4.18 -1.45 1.63
C THR A 101 -4.50 -1.91 0.21
N ALA A 102 -5.38 -2.91 0.06
CA ALA A 102 -5.77 -3.42 -1.26
C ALA A 102 -6.43 -2.35 -2.13
N ARG A 103 -7.36 -1.55 -1.58
CA ARG A 103 -8.02 -0.46 -2.32
C ARG A 103 -7.03 0.63 -2.75
N LEU A 104 -6.07 0.98 -1.90
CA LEU A 104 -5.02 1.95 -2.23
C LEU A 104 -4.07 1.45 -3.31
N ILE A 105 -3.79 0.13 -3.38
CA ILE A 105 -3.02 -0.47 -4.48
C ILE A 105 -3.86 -0.50 -5.75
N GLN A 106 -5.14 -0.91 -5.67
CA GLN A 106 -6.04 -1.00 -6.83
C GLN A 106 -6.21 0.35 -7.55
N ARG A 107 -6.10 1.47 -6.83
CA ARG A 107 -6.09 2.81 -7.43
C ARG A 107 -4.95 3.03 -8.44
N PHE A 108 -3.88 2.24 -8.40
CA PHE A 108 -2.78 2.32 -9.37
C PHE A 108 -3.10 1.65 -10.70
N GLU A 109 -3.97 0.63 -10.72
CA GLU A 109 -4.25 -0.18 -11.91
C GLU A 109 -4.65 0.64 -13.16
N PRO A 110 -5.56 1.64 -13.09
CA PRO A 110 -5.93 2.43 -14.27
C PRO A 110 -4.76 3.22 -14.88
N LEU A 111 -3.72 3.52 -14.09
CA LEU A 111 -2.54 4.25 -14.56
C LEU A 111 -1.65 3.40 -15.47
N LEU A 112 -1.84 2.08 -15.48
CA LEU A 112 -1.18 1.16 -16.42
C LEU A 112 -1.89 1.09 -17.79
N GLY A 113 -3.03 1.76 -17.94
CA GLY A 113 -3.84 1.72 -19.16
C GLY A 113 -4.61 3.02 -19.40
N GLU A 114 -5.93 2.98 -19.22
CA GLU A 114 -6.85 4.06 -19.61
C GLU A 114 -6.53 5.45 -19.03
N LYS A 115 -5.87 5.52 -17.87
CA LYS A 115 -5.48 6.77 -17.20
C LYS A 115 -3.97 7.01 -17.21
N ALA A 116 -3.20 6.35 -18.08
CA ALA A 116 -1.75 6.51 -18.17
C ALA A 116 -1.29 7.96 -18.42
N SER A 117 -2.12 8.78 -19.08
CA SER A 117 -1.83 10.21 -19.29
C SER A 117 -1.75 11.04 -18.00
N LEU A 118 -2.26 10.51 -16.88
CA LEU A 118 -2.17 11.17 -15.58
C LEU A 118 -0.79 11.03 -14.92
N ILE A 119 0.06 10.13 -15.41
CA ILE A 119 1.43 9.94 -14.90
C ILE A 119 2.26 11.18 -15.28
N PRO A 120 2.86 11.88 -14.31
CA PRO A 120 3.63 13.08 -14.60
C PRO A 120 4.98 12.74 -15.26
N PRO A 121 5.45 13.56 -16.22
CA PRO A 121 6.77 13.38 -16.81
C PRO A 121 7.87 13.70 -15.79
N PRO A 122 9.01 13.01 -15.78
CA PRO A 122 10.09 13.21 -14.82
C PRO A 122 10.97 14.44 -15.16
N ASN A 123 10.34 15.60 -15.38
CA ASN A 123 10.99 16.86 -15.79
C ASN A 123 11.06 17.91 -14.67
N HIS A 124 10.58 17.59 -13.47
CA HIS A 124 10.62 18.45 -12.29
C HIS A 124 10.61 17.60 -11.02
N VAL A 125 11.24 18.07 -9.94
CA VAL A 125 11.34 17.31 -8.68
C VAL A 125 9.96 16.90 -8.15
N ASP A 126 8.98 17.82 -8.14
CA ASP A 126 7.58 17.53 -7.77
C ASP A 126 6.98 16.36 -8.55
N ASN A 127 7.27 16.25 -9.84
CA ASN A 127 6.75 15.18 -10.69
C ASN A 127 7.42 13.84 -10.37
N THR A 128 8.72 13.86 -10.05
CA THR A 128 9.45 12.63 -9.72
C THR A 128 8.99 11.98 -8.41
N VAL A 129 8.32 12.72 -7.52
CA VAL A 129 7.70 12.16 -6.30
C VAL A 129 6.72 11.03 -6.64
N PHE A 130 6.07 11.05 -7.80
CA PHE A 130 5.17 9.99 -8.27
C PHE A 130 5.80 8.59 -8.19
N GLY A 131 7.12 8.48 -8.44
CA GLY A 131 7.85 7.21 -8.40
C GLY A 131 7.80 6.50 -7.03
N THR A 132 7.49 7.22 -5.94
CA THR A 132 7.33 6.61 -4.61
C THR A 132 6.18 5.59 -4.56
N ILE A 133 5.11 5.80 -5.33
CA ILE A 133 3.93 4.93 -5.31
C ILE A 133 4.23 3.54 -5.89
N PRO A 134 4.66 3.39 -7.16
CA PRO A 134 4.96 2.07 -7.71
C PRO A 134 6.08 1.35 -6.95
N LEU A 135 7.07 2.07 -6.42
CA LEU A 135 8.12 1.49 -5.59
C LEU A 135 7.55 0.92 -4.28
N GLU A 136 6.66 1.65 -3.61
CA GLU A 136 6.02 1.15 -2.39
C GLU A 136 5.03 0.01 -2.69
N ILE A 137 4.38 0.00 -3.87
CA ILE A 137 3.52 -1.13 -4.28
C ILE A 137 4.38 -2.38 -4.45
N TYR A 138 5.50 -2.26 -5.16
CA TYR A 138 6.43 -3.36 -5.36
C TYR A 138 6.99 -3.93 -4.05
N ARG A 139 7.25 -3.08 -3.05
CA ARG A 139 7.77 -3.51 -1.74
C ARG A 139 6.75 -4.23 -0.86
N GLU A 140 5.46 -3.95 -1.04
CA GLU A 140 4.37 -4.57 -0.28
C GLU A 140 3.74 -5.77 -1.01
N ALA A 141 4.10 -6.01 -2.28
CA ALA A 141 3.70 -7.21 -3.00
C ALA A 141 4.32 -8.46 -2.35
N PRO A 142 3.53 -9.54 -2.16
CA PRO A 142 3.99 -10.79 -1.53
C PRO A 142 5.04 -11.54 -2.35
#